data_AF-A0A8I2G5B4-F1
#
_entry.id   AF-A0A8I2G5B4-F1
#
_cell.length_a   1.000
_cell.length_b   1.000
_cell.length_c   1.000
_cell.angle_alpha   90.00
_cell.angle_beta   90.00
_cell.angle_gamma   90.00
#
_symmetry.space_group_name_H-M   'P 1'
#
loop_
_entity.id
_entity.type
_entity.pdbx_description
1 polymer ?
#
loop_
_entity_poly.entity_id
_entity_poly.type
_entity_poly.pdbx_seq_one_letter_code
_entity_poly.pdbx_strand_id
1 'polypeptide(L)' 'IQLEDDLSSLLKRCEQIELTGLLSKPEDAKNCFFSIHAGAGGTESCDWANMLLRMY' A
#
# COMPACT_ATOMS: atom_id res chain seq x y z
N ILE A 1 -21.84 0.70 25.32
CA ILE A 1 -20.66 1.36 25.95
C ILE A 1 -19.55 0.33 26.15
N GLN A 2 -19.46 -0.42 27.26
CA GLN A 2 -18.31 -1.32 27.50
C GLN A 2 -18.09 -2.40 26.41
N LEU A 3 -19.17 -3.03 25.92
CA LEU A 3 -19.08 -4.04 24.86
C LEU A 3 -18.68 -3.46 23.48
N GLU A 4 -19.02 -2.20 23.22
CA GLU A 4 -18.64 -1.50 21.99
C GLU A 4 -17.17 -1.07 22.04
N ASP A 5 -16.71 -0.63 23.21
CA ASP A 5 -15.31 -0.31 23.47
C ASP A 5 -14.42 -1.55 23.32
N ASP A 6 -14.86 -2.69 23.86
CA ASP A 6 -14.18 -3.98 23.74
C ASP A 6 -14.12 -4.44 22.27
N LEU A 7 -15.22 -4.30 21.52
CA LEU A 7 -15.27 -4.63 20.09
C LEU A 7 -14.32 -3.73 19.28
N SER A 8 -14.31 -2.43 19.55
CA SER A 8 -13.39 -1.49 18.89
C SER A 8 -11.91 -1.83 19.17
N SER A 9 -11.60 -2.21 20.42
CA SER A 9 -10.27 -2.65 20.81
C SER A 9 -9.84 -3.92 20.07
N LEU A 10 -10.74 -4.90 19.95
CA LEU A 10 -10.46 -6.13 19.20
C LEU A 10 -10.24 -5.87 17.71
N LEU A 11 -11.07 -5.02 17.08
CA LEU A 11 -10.90 -4.66 15.68
C LEU A 11 -9.53 -4.01 15.43
N LYS A 12 -9.13 -3.05 16.27
CA LYS A 12 -7.80 -2.42 16.17
C LYS A 12 -6.66 -3.44 16.31
N ARG A 13 -6.79 -4.41 17.23
CA ARG A 13 -5.79 -5.46 17.40
C ARG A 13 -5.74 -6.40 16.19
N CYS A 14 -6.88 -6.72 15.60
CA CYS A 14 -6.94 -7.50 14.37
C CYS A 14 -6.26 -6.76 13.20
N GLU A 15 -6.57 -5.47 13.00
CA GLU A 15 -5.94 -4.63 11.97
C GLU A 15 -4.41 -4.55 12.16
N GLN A 16 -3.95 -4.40 13.41
CA GLN A 16 -2.51 -4.40 13.71
C GLN A 16 -1.84 -5.74 13.38
N ILE A 17 -2.49 -6.85 13.72
CA ILE A 17 -1.97 -8.20 13.41
C ILE A 17 -1.92 -8.41 11.90
N GLU A 18 -2.97 -8.01 11.18
CA GLU A 18 -3.03 -8.11 9.72
C GLU A 18 -1.92 -7.28 9.06
N LEU A 19 -1.77 -6.01 9.45
CA LEU A 19 -0.73 -5.14 8.94
C LEU A 19 0.68 -5.71 9.21
N THR A 20 0.91 -6.19 10.44
CA THR A 20 2.19 -6.79 10.83
C THR A 20 2.46 -8.07 10.06
N GLY A 21 1.42 -8.88 9.79
CA GLY A 21 1.53 -10.08 8.97
C GLY A 21 1.93 -9.76 7.53
N LEU A 22 1.30 -8.74 6.94
CA LEU A 22 1.57 -8.27 5.58
C LEU A 22 2.95 -7.63 5.42
N LEU A 23 3.40 -6.85 6.43
CA LEU A 23 4.63 -6.05 6.42
C LEU A 23 5.70 -6.59 7.39
N SER A 24 5.89 -7.91 7.42
CA SER A 24 6.79 -8.59 8.37
C SER A 24 8.24 -8.71 7.89
N LYS A 25 8.57 -8.31 6.66
CA LYS A 25 9.92 -8.49 6.12
C LYS A 25 10.84 -7.38 6.64
N PRO A 26 12.16 -7.66 6.79
CA PRO A 26 13.13 -6.67 7.29
C PRO A 26 13.19 -5.37 6.50
N GLU A 27 12.79 -5.41 5.23
CA GLU A 27 12.86 -4.28 4.30
C GLU A 27 11.57 -3.46 4.25
N ASP A 28 10.47 -3.96 4.82
CA ASP A 28 9.14 -3.32 4.69
C ASP A 28 9.05 -1.99 5.45
N ALA A 29 9.93 -1.77 6.44
CA ALA A 29 10.05 -0.50 7.15
C ALA A 29 10.88 0.56 6.38
N LYS A 30 11.53 0.19 5.28
CA LYS A 30 12.37 1.11 4.50
C LYS A 30 11.56 1.80 3.43
N ASN A 31 11.97 3.03 3.11
CA ASN A 31 11.45 3.72 1.93
C ASN A 31 11.79 2.93 0.67
N CYS A 32 10.85 2.86 -0.27
CA CYS A 32 11.09 2.25 -1.57
C CYS A 32 11.51 3.30 -2.60
N PHE A 33 12.35 2.88 -3.54
CA PHE A 33 12.52 3.60 -4.80
C PHE A 33 11.52 3.04 -5.79
N PHE A 34 10.65 3.90 -6.31
CA PHE A 34 9.61 3.53 -7.25
C PHE A 34 9.91 4.17 -8.62
N SER A 35 9.82 3.37 -9.67
CA SER A 35 10.08 3.81 -11.05
C SER A 35 9.11 3.12 -12.00
N ILE A 36 8.48 3.90 -12.87
CA ILE A 36 7.59 3.41 -13.92
C ILE A 36 8.29 3.58 -15.26
N HIS A 37 8.31 2.53 -16.07
CA HIS A 37 8.85 2.56 -17.43
C HIS A 37 7.73 2.27 -18.42
N ALA A 38 7.59 3.12 -19.45
CA ALA A 38 6.64 2.87 -20.52
C ALA A 38 7.05 1.62 -21.31
N GLY A 39 6.08 0.73 -21.55
CA GLY A 39 6.26 -0.47 -22.35
C GLY A 39 6.06 -0.22 -23.85
N ALA A 40 5.74 -1.28 -24.59
CA ALA A 40 5.39 -1.17 -26.01
C ALA A 40 4.10 -0.34 -26.21
N GLY A 41 4.00 0.37 -27.33
CA GLY A 41 2.86 1.25 -27.68
C GLY A 41 3.23 2.72 -27.91
N GLY A 42 4.52 3.07 -27.77
CA GLY A 42 5.02 4.38 -28.16
C GLY A 42 4.44 5.50 -27.30
N THR A 43 3.96 6.57 -27.92
CA THR A 43 3.48 7.78 -27.22
C THR A 43 2.33 7.49 -26.26
N GLU A 44 1.37 6.64 -26.64
CA GLU A 44 0.22 6.33 -25.79
C GLU A 44 0.64 5.62 -24.49
N SER A 45 1.61 4.71 -24.59
CA SER A 45 2.18 4.04 -23.41
C SER A 45 2.98 4.99 -22.53
N CYS A 46 3.65 5.99 -23.12
CA CYS A 46 4.30 7.06 -22.37
C CYS A 46 3.29 7.94 -21.64
N ASP A 47 2.19 8.33 -22.30
CA ASP A 47 1.14 9.13 -21.69
C ASP A 47 0.47 8.38 -20.54
N TRP A 48 0.24 7.08 -20.69
CA TRP A 48 -0.30 6.24 -19.62
C TRP A 48 0.67 6.06 -18.46
N ALA A 49 1.97 5.84 -18.73
CA ALA A 49 2.99 5.81 -17.68
C ALA A 49 3.04 7.13 -16.90
N ASN A 50 2.89 8.26 -17.59
CA ASN A 50 2.78 9.58 -16.95
C ASN A 50 1.49 9.73 -16.14
N MET A 51 0.38 9.12 -16.56
CA MET A 51 -0.85 9.10 -15.75
C MET A 51 -0.66 8.33 -14.46
N LEU A 52 -0.04 7.15 -14.50
CA LEU A 52 0.25 6.36 -13.31
C LEU A 52 1.21 7.09 -12.37
N LEU A 53 2.23 7.75 -12.91
CA LEU A 53 3.19 8.51 -12.11
C LEU A 53 2.54 9.67 -11.34
N ARG A 54 1.41 10.22 -11.82
CA ARG A 54 0.65 11.25 -11.10
C ARG A 54 -0.34 10.67 -10.10
N MET A 55 -0.69 9.40 -10.22
CA MET A 55 -1.61 8.72 -9.31
C MET A 55 -0.92 8.30 -8.01
N TYR A 56 0.35 7.89 -8.10
CA TYR A 56 1.21 7.52 -6.98
C TYR A 56 2.07 8.69 -6.53
#